data_AF-A0A2D3W6H5-F1
#
_entry.id   AF-A0A2D3W6H5-F1
#
_cell.length_a   1.000
_cell.length_b   1.000
_cell.length_c   1.000
_cell.angle_alpha   90.00
_cell.angle_beta   90.00
_cell.angle_gamma   90.00
#
_symmetry.space_group_name_H-M   'P 1'
#
loop_
_entity.id
_entity.type
_entity.pdbx_description
1 polymer ?
#
loop_
_entity_poly.entity_id
_entity_poly.type
_entity_poly.pdbx_seq_one_letter_code
_entity_poly.pdbx_strand_id
1 'polypeptide(L)' 'HVVGIAAHFPNVEVVGFGKANIAKIAGKYRYELLARSDSSKALLEFAHALRSLHVEADMDPLSFS' A
#
# COMPACT_ATOMS: atom_id res chain seq x y z
N HIS A 1 -5.86 -3.48 -9.91
CA HIS A 1 -4.41 -3.40 -9.61
C HIS A 1 -4.15 -2.12 -8.81
N VAL A 2 -3.32 -2.18 -7.75
CA VAL A 2 -3.10 -1.06 -6.80
C VAL A 2 -2.62 0.23 -7.50
N VAL A 3 -1.67 0.13 -8.43
CA VAL A 3 -1.15 1.27 -9.20
C VAL A 3 -2.24 1.98 -10.02
N GLY A 4 -3.17 1.21 -10.61
CA GLY A 4 -4.29 1.78 -11.34
C GLY A 4 -5.27 2.55 -10.44
N ILE A 5 -5.45 2.09 -9.19
CA ILE A 5 -6.25 2.81 -8.20
C ILE A 5 -5.54 4.09 -7.77
N ALA A 6 -4.22 4.04 -7.55
CA ALA A 6 -3.42 5.19 -7.13
C ALA A 6 -3.52 6.37 -8.11
N ALA A 7 -3.71 6.13 -9.41
CA ALA A 7 -3.93 7.17 -10.42
C ALA A 7 -5.18 8.05 -10.15
N HIS A 8 -6.13 7.58 -9.34
CA HIS A 8 -7.31 8.34 -8.92
C HIS A 8 -7.09 9.16 -7.64
N PHE A 9 -5.93 9.04 -7.00
CA PHE A 9 -5.57 9.73 -5.76
C PHE A 9 -4.38 10.65 -6.00
N PRO A 10 -4.59 11.87 -6.54
CA PRO A 10 -3.50 12.76 -6.96
C PRO A 10 -2.61 13.24 -5.81
N ASN A 11 -3.11 13.16 -4.58
CA ASN A 11 -2.37 13.54 -3.38
C ASN A 11 -1.59 12.36 -2.77
N VAL A 12 -1.61 11.16 -3.38
CA VAL A 12 -0.93 9.96 -2.89
C VAL A 12 0.15 9.57 -3.88
N GLU A 13 1.39 9.52 -3.40
CA GLU A 13 2.55 9.12 -4.17
C GLU A 13 2.98 7.70 -3.78
N VAL A 14 3.20 6.83 -4.76
CA VAL A 14 3.82 5.52 -4.54
C VAL A 14 5.33 5.70 -4.61
N VAL A 15 6.01 5.55 -3.47
CA VAL A 15 7.45 5.83 -3.32
C VAL A 15 8.30 4.57 -3.24
N GLY A 16 7.69 3.39 -3.11
CA GLY A 16 8.40 2.12 -3.07
C GLY A 16 7.49 0.92 -3.29
N PHE A 17 8.05 -0.17 -3.80
CA PHE A 17 7.38 -1.47 -3.88
C PHE A 17 8.42 -2.59 -3.81
N GLY A 18 8.06 -3.72 -3.20
CA GLY A 18 9.00 -4.80 -2.93
C GLY A 18 8.32 -6.11 -2.57
N LYS A 19 9.13 -7.17 -2.47
CA LYS A 19 8.69 -8.40 -1.80
C LYS A 19 8.67 -8.12 -0.31
N ALA A 20 7.64 -8.57 0.38
CA ALA A 20 7.61 -8.46 1.83
C ALA A 20 8.80 -9.22 2.45
N ASN A 21 9.28 -8.78 3.63
CA ASN A 21 10.32 -9.47 4.40
C ASN A 21 10.09 -10.98 4.50
N ILE A 22 8.83 -11.37 4.72
CA ILE A 22 8.38 -12.77 4.61
C ILE A 22 7.66 -12.94 3.27
N ALA A 23 8.44 -13.22 2.22
CA ALA A 23 7.96 -13.20 0.84
C ALA A 23 6.91 -14.28 0.52
N LYS A 24 6.82 -15.37 1.29
CA LYS A 24 5.88 -16.47 1.05
C LYS A 24 5.34 -17.07 2.35
N ILE A 25 4.01 -17.10 2.49
CA ILE A 25 3.32 -17.71 3.63
C ILE A 25 2.21 -18.61 3.09
N ALA A 26 2.17 -19.88 3.53
CA ALA A 26 1.15 -20.85 3.11
C ALA A 26 0.95 -20.93 1.58
N GLY A 27 2.05 -20.90 0.81
CA GLY A 27 1.99 -20.96 -0.65
C GLY A 27 1.70 -19.64 -1.36
N LYS A 28 1.30 -18.59 -0.64
CA LYS A 28 0.95 -17.27 -1.19
C LYS A 28 2.12 -16.30 -1.09
N TYR A 29 2.39 -15.59 -2.18
CA TYR A 29 3.41 -14.53 -2.19
C TYR A 29 2.87 -13.24 -1.56
N ARG A 30 3.72 -12.56 -0.80
CA ARG A 30 3.42 -11.25 -0.19
C ARG A 30 4.34 -10.18 -0.79
N TYR A 31 3.74 -9.04 -1.10
CA TYR A 31 4.41 -7.86 -1.61
C TYR A 31 4.00 -6.67 -0.75
N GLU A 32 4.90 -5.71 -0.62
CA GLU A 32 4.68 -4.45 0.09
C GLU A 32 4.77 -3.30 -0.90
N LEU A 33 3.99 -2.25 -0.65
CA LEU A 33 4.00 -1.00 -1.39
C LEU A 33 4.01 0.13 -0.37
N LEU A 34 4.92 1.08 -0.54
CA LEU A 34 4.99 2.27 0.27
C LEU A 34 4.30 3.41 -0.48
N ALA A 35 3.27 3.96 0.15
CA ALA A 35 2.60 5.15 -0.32
C ALA A 35 2.78 6.28 0.71
N ARG A 36 2.97 7.50 0.21
CA ARG A 36 3.13 8.71 1.01
C ARG A 36 2.14 9.78 0.56
N SER A 37 1.72 10.61 1.50
CA SER A 37 0.97 11.84 1.24
C SER A 37 1.25 12.82 2.36
N ASP A 38 1.16 14.12 2.06
CA ASP A 38 1.15 15.16 3.10
C ASP A 38 -0.21 15.26 3.82
N SER A 39 -1.21 14.47 3.38
CA SER A 39 -2.54 14.40 3.99
C SER A 39 -2.84 12.98 4.49
N SER A 40 -2.93 12.82 5.81
CA SER A 40 -3.37 11.56 6.43
C SER A 40 -4.77 11.15 5.95
N LYS A 41 -5.64 12.13 5.64
CA LYS A 41 -6.97 11.87 5.08
C LYS A 41 -6.88 11.21 3.70
N ALA A 42 -5.99 11.68 2.83
CA ALA A 42 -5.82 11.10 1.50
C ALA A 42 -5.30 9.66 1.57
N LEU A 43 -4.39 9.35 2.51
CA LEU A 43 -3.94 7.97 2.75
C LEU A 43 -5.06 7.07 3.26
N LEU A 44 -5.91 7.57 4.16
CA LEU A 44 -7.06 6.83 4.67
C LEU A 44 -8.09 6.52 3.57
N GLU A 45 -8.41 7.50 2.71
CA GLU A 45 -9.32 7.31 1.57
C GLU A 45 -8.74 6.30 0.57
N PHE A 46 -7.44 6.38 0.28
CA PHE A 46 -6.74 5.43 -0.58
C PHE A 46 -6.76 4.01 0.01
N ALA A 47 -6.39 3.85 1.29
CA ALA A 47 -6.44 2.56 1.99
C ALA A 47 -7.86 1.98 2.00
N HIS A 48 -8.89 2.81 2.15
CA HIS A 48 -10.27 2.36 2.09
C HIS A 48 -10.65 1.87 0.69
N ALA A 49 -10.22 2.54 -0.38
CA ALA A 49 -10.46 2.10 -1.76
C ALA A 49 -9.78 0.75 -2.05
N LEU A 50 -8.66 0.47 -1.38
CA LEU A 50 -7.92 -0.78 -1.52
C LEU A 50 -8.54 -1.97 -0.77
N ARG A 51 -9.45 -1.80 0.19
CA ARG A 51 -10.05 -2.92 0.97
C ARG A 51 -10.67 -4.03 0.14
N SER A 52 -11.13 -3.72 -1.07
CA SER A 52 -11.71 -4.71 -2.00
C SER A 52 -10.66 -5.64 -2.60
N LEU A 53 -9.39 -5.22 -2.59
CA LEU A 53 -8.23 -6.05 -2.89
C LEU A 53 -7.75 -6.59 -1.55
N HIS A 54 -7.38 -7.87 -1.46
CA HIS A 54 -6.87 -8.52 -0.23
C HIS A 54 -5.52 -7.91 0.22
N VAL A 55 -5.53 -6.64 0.60
CA VAL A 55 -4.43 -5.77 0.94
C VAL A 55 -4.67 -5.28 2.36
N GLU A 56 -3.62 -5.29 3.15
CA GLU A 56 -3.61 -4.73 4.50
C GLU A 56 -2.87 -3.40 4.44
N ALA A 57 -3.45 -2.35 5.01
CA ALA A 57 -2.84 -1.03 5.06
C ALA A 57 -2.31 -0.79 6.47
N ASP A 58 -1.01 -0.56 6.58
CA ASP A 58 -0.33 -0.15 7.80
C ASP A 58 0.04 1.33 7.69
N MET A 59 -0.43 2.13 8.65
CA MET A 59 -0.24 3.58 8.67
C MET A 59 0.93 3.92 9.58
N ASP A 60 1.83 4.78 9.11
CA ASP A 60 3.05 5.16 9.82
C ASP A 60 3.94 3.96 10.23
N PRO A 61 4.27 3.05 9.27
CA PRO A 61 5.09 1.90 9.58
C PRO A 61 6.52 2.34 9.97
N LEU A 62 7.08 1.69 11.00
CA LEU A 62 8.45 1.95 11.45
C LEU A 62 9.51 1.52 10.42
N SER A 63 9.15 0.62 9.49
CA SER A 63 10.07 0.09 8.48
C SER A 63 9.35 -0.28 7.18
N PHE A 64 10.04 -0.07 6.06
CA PHE A 64 9.70 -0.60 4.74
C PHE A 64 10.84 -1.51 4.27
N SER A 65 10.51 -2.71 3.77
CA SER A 65 11.43 -3.83 3.56
C SER A 65 12.01 -3.91 2.15
#